data_AF-A0A1W1GVU3-F1
#
_entry.id   AF-A0A1W1GVU3-F1
#
_cell.length_a   1.000
_cell.length_b   1.000
_cell.length_c   1.000
_cell.angle_alpha   90.00
_cell.angle_beta   90.00
_cell.angle_gamma   90.00
#
_symmetry.space_group_name_H-M   'P 1'
#
loop_
_entity.id
_entity.type
_entity.pdbx_description
1 polymer ?
#
loop_
_entity_poly.entity_id
_entity_poly.type
_entity_poly.pdbx_seq_one_letter_code
_entity_poly.pdbx_strand_id
1 'polypeptide(L)' 'MAQVINTNTMSLNAQRNLSTSGSSLATTIQRLSSGSRINSAKDDAAGLAISERFGTQIRGTDVAIRNANDG' A
#
# COMPACT_ATOMS: atom_id res chain seq x y z
N MET A 1 -19.85 -38.26 -9.02
CA MET A 1 -19.97 -36.91 -8.42
C MET A 1 -19.72 -37.05 -6.93
N ALA A 2 -18.63 -36.50 -6.40
CA ALA A 2 -18.30 -36.63 -4.99
C ALA A 2 -19.21 -35.70 -4.15
N GLN A 3 -20.31 -36.24 -3.63
CA GLN A 3 -21.09 -35.59 -2.57
C GLN A 3 -20.30 -35.70 -1.27
N VAL A 4 -19.56 -34.65 -0.94
CA VAL A 4 -18.88 -34.52 0.35
C VAL A 4 -19.88 -33.91 1.34
N ILE A 5 -20.50 -34.76 2.16
CA ILE A 5 -21.58 -34.37 3.09
C ILE A 5 -21.06 -33.53 4.26
N ASN A 6 -19.82 -33.76 4.71
CA ASN A 6 -19.25 -33.10 5.88
C ASN A 6 -18.37 -31.86 5.59
N THR A 7 -17.89 -31.66 4.37
CA THR A 7 -17.00 -30.53 4.04
C THR A 7 -17.26 -30.05 2.62
N ASN A 8 -17.88 -28.88 2.51
CA ASN A 8 -18.17 -28.26 1.23
C ASN A 8 -16.93 -27.50 0.73
N THR A 9 -16.15 -28.16 -0.14
CA THR A 9 -14.94 -27.59 -0.74
C THR A 9 -15.21 -26.36 -1.62
N MET A 10 -16.38 -26.26 -2.26
CA MET A 10 -16.78 -25.05 -2.99
C MET A 10 -17.03 -23.87 -2.06
N SER A 11 -17.71 -24.10 -0.93
CA SER A 11 -17.92 -23.08 0.11
C SER A 11 -16.59 -22.59 0.68
N LEU A 12 -15.66 -23.50 0.99
CA LEU A 12 -14.31 -23.15 1.45
C LEU A 12 -13.53 -22.36 0.38
N ASN A 13 -13.70 -22.66 -0.90
CA ASN A 13 -13.07 -21.92 -1.98
C ASN A 13 -13.69 -20.51 -2.11
N ALA A 14 -15.01 -20.40 -2.06
CA ALA A 14 -15.72 -19.12 -2.02
C ALA A 14 -15.29 -18.26 -0.83
N GLN A 15 -15.14 -18.85 0.35
CA GLN A 15 -14.68 -18.14 1.56
C GLN A 15 -13.22 -17.67 1.44
N ARG A 16 -12.34 -18.47 0.84
CA ARG A 16 -10.96 -18.05 0.52
C ARG A 16 -10.94 -16.89 -0.46
N ASN A 17 -11.72 -16.97 -1.55
CA ASN A 17 -11.82 -15.88 -2.52
C ASN A 17 -12.40 -14.61 -1.89
N LEU A 18 -13.40 -14.73 -1.03
CA LEU A 18 -13.96 -13.61 -0.27
C LEU A 18 -12.92 -12.97 0.64
N SER A 19 -12.11 -13.78 1.34
CA SER A 19 -11.03 -13.27 2.20
C SER A 19 -9.98 -12.49 1.40
N THR A 20 -9.54 -13.02 0.25
CA THR A 20 -8.59 -12.35 -0.65
C THR A 20 -9.15 -11.05 -1.25
N SER A 21 -10.43 -11.07 -1.65
CA SER A 21 -11.11 -9.86 -2.13
C SER A 21 -11.26 -8.82 -1.02
N GLY A 22 -11.57 -9.26 0.20
CA GLY A 22 -11.65 -8.39 1.37
C GLY A 22 -10.32 -7.72 1.72
N SER A 23 -9.20 -8.46 1.67
CA SER A 23 -7.87 -7.88 1.90
C SER A 23 -7.48 -6.89 0.80
N SER A 24 -7.78 -7.21 -0.47
CA SER A 24 -7.50 -6.32 -1.60
C SER A 24 -8.31 -5.02 -1.54
N LEU A 25 -9.58 -5.12 -1.12
CA LEU A 25 -10.43 -3.96 -0.86
C LEU A 25 -9.87 -3.08 0.26
N ALA A 26 -9.45 -3.67 1.37
CA ALA A 26 -8.85 -2.93 2.49
C ALA A 26 -7.61 -2.13 2.06
N THR A 27 -6.70 -2.74 1.29
CA THR A 27 -5.53 -2.04 0.72
C THR A 27 -5.94 -0.92 -0.23
N THR A 28 -6.97 -1.15 -1.06
CA THR A 28 -7.47 -0.13 -2.00
C THR A 28 -8.06 1.06 -1.26
N ILE A 29 -8.85 0.83 -0.20
CA ILE A 29 -9.39 1.88 0.66
C ILE A 29 -8.27 2.64 1.35
N GLN A 30 -7.24 1.96 1.84
CA GLN A 30 -6.08 2.62 2.47
C GLN A 30 -5.34 3.54 1.48
N ARG A 31 -5.13 3.09 0.24
CA ARG A 31 -4.53 3.91 -0.84
C ARG A 31 -5.41 5.09 -1.23
N LEU A 32 -6.73 4.88 -1.31
CA LEU A 32 -7.68 5.95 -1.60
C LEU A 32 -7.69 7.01 -0.50
N SER A 33 -7.72 6.59 0.77
CA SER A 33 -7.77 7.49 1.92
C SER A 33 -6.47 8.29 2.12
N SER A 34 -5.33 7.70 1.81
CA SER A 34 -4.01 8.35 1.93
C SER A 34 -3.64 9.16 0.68
N GLY A 35 -4.27 8.89 -0.46
CA GLY A 35 -3.85 9.38 -1.77
C GLY A 35 -2.49 8.83 -2.21
N SER A 36 -1.86 7.95 -1.44
CA SER A 36 -0.52 7.41 -1.68
C SER A 36 -0.59 5.95 -2.08
N ARG A 37 0.13 5.61 -3.16
CA ARG A 37 0.22 4.23 -3.66
C ARG A 37 0.99 3.32 -2.69
N ILE A 38 2.01 3.87 -2.04
CA ILE A 38 2.90 3.18 -1.10
C ILE A 38 2.63 3.78 0.28
N ASN A 39 1.96 3.05 1.16
CA ASN A 39 1.64 3.54 2.49
C ASN A 39 2.53 2.94 3.58
N SER A 40 3.19 1.83 3.28
CA SER A 40 4.10 1.15 4.21
C SER A 40 5.29 0.56 3.46
N ALA A 41 6.42 0.39 4.16
CA ALA A 41 7.57 -0.38 3.68
C ALA A 41 7.21 -1.82 3.30
N LYS A 42 6.09 -2.35 3.84
CA LYS A 42 5.54 -3.65 3.46
C LYS A 42 5.00 -3.67 2.02
N ASP A 43 4.49 -2.54 1.53
CA ASP A 43 3.91 -2.44 0.19
C ASP A 43 5.00 -2.37 -0.88
N ASP A 44 6.03 -1.56 -0.63
CA ASP A 44 7.22 -1.39 -1.49
C ASP A 44 8.34 -0.69 -0.70
N ALA A 45 9.25 -1.47 -0.12
CA ALA A 45 10.35 -0.93 0.68
C ALA A 45 11.32 -0.05 -0.15
N ALA A 46 11.59 -0.45 -1.40
CA ALA A 46 12.50 0.30 -2.28
C ALA A 46 11.85 1.60 -2.76
N GLY A 47 10.58 1.54 -3.18
CA GLY A 47 9.81 2.71 -3.57
C GLY A 47 9.65 3.71 -2.41
N LEU A 48 9.38 3.22 -1.20
CA LEU A 48 9.31 4.08 -0.01
C LEU A 48 10.66 4.76 0.28
N ALA A 49 11.76 4.02 0.28
CA ALA A 49 13.10 4.57 0.55
C ALA A 49 13.51 5.65 -0.48
N ILE A 50 13.15 5.44 -1.75
CA ILE A 50 13.37 6.45 -2.82
C ILE A 50 12.50 7.68 -2.58
N SER A 51 11.21 7.50 -2.25
CA SER A 51 10.31 8.61 -1.94
C SER A 51 10.79 9.42 -0.73
N GLU A 52 11.30 8.77 0.31
CA GLU A 52 11.89 9.44 1.47
C GLU A 52 13.15 10.22 1.09
N ARG A 53 14.04 9.64 0.27
CA ARG A 53 15.25 10.31 -0.23
C ARG A 53 14.91 11.54 -1.08
N PHE A 54 13.89 11.47 -1.93
CA PHE A 54 13.43 12.65 -2.66
C PHE A 54 12.82 13.68 -1.71
N GLY A 55 12.05 13.26 -0.71
CA GLY A 55 11.50 14.14 0.31
C GLY A 55 12.57 14.88 1.13
N THR A 56 13.70 14.25 1.42
CA THR A 56 14.83 14.93 2.09
C THR A 56 15.56 15.89 1.15
N GLN A 57 15.75 15.50 -0.11
CA GLN A 57 16.37 16.36 -1.11
C GLN A 57 15.54 17.64 -1.36
N ILE A 58 14.22 17.50 -1.54
CA ILE A 58 13.31 18.65 -1.73
C ILE A 58 13.41 19.61 -0.55
N ARG A 59 13.28 19.10 0.68
CA ARG A 59 13.41 19.91 1.90
C ARG A 59 14.77 20.61 2.01
N GLY A 60 15.85 19.93 1.60
CA GLY A 60 17.19 20.52 1.54
C GLY A 60 17.26 21.68 0.54
N THR A 61 16.70 21.49 -0.66
CA THR A 61 16.63 22.53 -1.69
C THR A 61 15.78 23.72 -1.23
N ASP A 62 14.65 23.50 -0.56
CA ASP A 62 13.79 24.59 -0.05
C ASP A 62 14.51 25.45 0.99
N VAL A 63 15.39 24.86 1.81
CA VAL A 63 16.24 25.60 2.74
C VAL A 63 17.33 26.36 1.97
N ALA A 64 17.96 25.73 0.98
CA ALA A 64 18.98 26.38 0.15
C ALA A 64 18.41 27.60 -0.59
N ILE A 65 17.20 27.51 -1.13
CA ILE A 65 16.50 28.62 -1.79
C ILE A 65 16.22 29.75 -0.79
N ARG A 66 15.72 29.43 0.41
CA ARG A 66 15.48 30.44 1.46
C ARG A 66 16.77 31.16 1.84
N ASN A 67 17.83 30.41 2.11
CA ASN A 67 19.15 30.98 2.44
C ASN A 67 19.71 31.85 1.32
N ALA A 68 19.46 31.51 0.05
CA ALA A 68 19.89 32.31 -1.10
C ALA A 68 19.07 33.60 -1.28
N ASN A 69 17.82 33.63 -0.81
CA ASN A 69 16.98 34.84 -0.82
C ASN A 69 17.23 35.73 0.40
N ASP A 70 17.65 35.15 1.53
CA ASP A 70 17.97 35.86 2.77
C ASP A 70 19.40 36.45 2.79
N GLY A 71 20.24 36.10 1.82
CA GLY A 71 21.64 36.56 1.70
C GLY A 71 21.85 37.60 0.60
#